data_AF-A0A4V8H013-F1
#
_entry.id   AF-A0A4V8H013-F1
#
_cell.length_a   1.000
_cell.length_b   1.000
_cell.length_c   1.000
_cell.angle_alpha   90.00
_cell.angle_beta   90.00
_cell.angle_gamma   90.00
#
_symmetry.space_group_name_H-M   'P 1'
#
loop_
_entity.id
_entity.type
_entity.pdbx_description
1 polymer ?
#
loop_
_entity_poly.entity_id
_entity_poly.type
_entity_poly.pdbx_seq_one_letter_code
_entity_poly.pdbx_strand_id
1 'polypeptide(L)'
;MSYDGTNIDWVTGEGTVKHPFSAASKESLQVMLYAHAIAGSADAARFLSPNNPSAAPGIAASIMDTKLQTYLRFNETYPGFGGFLPWFTSSSQDLTPTWDWNNRVPGLDNGELLWAVYAFIQAAENTSNKSFIDLAKKWQTWMDYTKTTAAHIFYQGEGKVCAVTDIKNQSLPVYHPEQTYACEGTSYLNDPYQGELFTWWLQFFGGLSDADIEALWEYKRPQLVSVDYHIGNVGPITVQKGYWFSSHETWKVLEMPYYDIDIIRRVFQNAERARTCNSVVTQVPGMFASINNVTDPATGDVVGYISNAGIPSIANQTIQELDVITPYSVFPTVLFDKGVGMAWWRNMAIGKKMQNIYGSTESTRRDGTGVSALLTWDSKVSTVNAILGGVSGLVSQKMKAENIYNTFVERIEAEYSRVFKNLKGEHVPFCLPQETVPDTGLVDFTTCN
;
A
#
# COMPACT_ATOMS: atom_id res chain seq x y z
N MET A 1 -14.40 10.55 -2.46
CA MET A 1 -13.06 10.19 -2.99
C MET A 1 -12.04 10.47 -1.93
N SER A 2 -10.95 9.72 -1.86
CA SER A 2 -9.82 10.08 -0.99
C SER A 2 -9.15 11.37 -1.49
N TYR A 3 -8.65 12.14 -0.54
CA TYR A 3 -7.47 12.97 -0.72
C TYR A 3 -6.26 12.15 -0.28
N ASP A 4 -5.08 12.44 -0.80
CA ASP A 4 -3.82 11.89 -0.28
C ASP A 4 -3.70 12.17 1.22
N GLY A 5 -3.96 13.41 1.62
CA GLY A 5 -3.73 13.87 2.97
C GLY A 5 -4.11 15.32 3.24
N THR A 6 -3.71 15.82 4.39
CA THR A 6 -3.79 17.24 4.75
C THR A 6 -2.67 17.64 5.68
N ASN A 7 -2.10 18.83 5.44
CA ASN A 7 -1.24 19.51 6.40
C ASN A 7 -2.04 19.87 7.65
N ILE A 8 -1.33 19.93 8.77
CA ILE A 8 -1.84 20.44 10.04
C ILE A 8 -0.99 21.63 10.49
N ASP A 9 -1.60 22.58 11.18
CA ASP A 9 -0.92 23.75 11.69
C ASP A 9 0.25 23.35 12.61
N TRP A 10 1.41 23.98 12.42
CA TRP A 10 2.62 23.65 13.16
C TRP A 10 2.47 23.83 14.68
N VAL A 11 1.60 24.74 15.13
CA VAL A 11 1.40 25.01 16.56
C VAL A 11 0.18 24.26 17.08
N THR A 12 -0.97 24.35 16.40
CA THR A 12 -2.23 23.81 16.93
C THR A 12 -2.45 22.34 16.61
N GLY A 13 -1.88 21.81 15.53
CA GLY A 13 -2.13 20.45 15.04
C GLY A 13 -3.49 20.24 14.40
N GLU A 14 -4.22 21.32 14.10
CA GLU A 14 -5.51 21.28 13.39
C GLU A 14 -5.31 21.27 11.87
N GLY A 15 -6.24 20.68 11.12
CA GLY A 15 -6.15 20.62 9.65
C GLY A 15 -6.15 22.01 8.98
N THR A 16 -5.19 22.23 8.08
CA THR A 16 -5.02 23.51 7.35
C THR A 16 -5.16 23.32 5.83
N VAL A 17 -4.12 22.78 5.18
CA VAL A 17 -3.99 22.71 3.72
C VAL A 17 -4.08 21.25 3.26
N LYS A 18 -5.27 20.86 2.78
CA LYS A 18 -5.46 19.53 2.18
C LYS A 18 -4.65 19.37 0.89
N HIS A 19 -4.16 18.16 0.65
CA HIS A 19 -3.65 17.77 -0.66
C HIS A 19 -4.86 17.49 -1.58
N PRO A 20 -5.12 18.32 -2.61
CA PRO A 20 -6.34 18.20 -3.40
C PRO A 20 -6.32 17.02 -4.39
N PHE A 21 -5.26 16.21 -4.36
CA PHE A 21 -5.03 15.06 -5.23
C PHE A 21 -5.01 13.76 -4.42
N SER A 22 -5.13 12.63 -5.12
CA SER A 22 -4.94 11.27 -4.59
C SER A 22 -4.65 10.29 -5.73
N ALA A 23 -4.58 9.00 -5.43
CA ALA A 23 -4.34 7.92 -6.39
C ALA A 23 -5.07 6.63 -5.96
N ALA A 24 -5.08 5.64 -6.86
CA ALA A 24 -5.67 4.33 -6.61
C ALA A 24 -5.04 3.61 -5.38
N SER A 25 -3.78 3.90 -5.05
CA SER A 25 -3.09 3.40 -3.85
C SER A 25 -3.73 3.87 -2.53
N LYS A 26 -4.13 5.14 -2.43
CA LYS A 26 -4.87 5.63 -1.25
C LYS A 26 -6.32 5.15 -1.25
N GLU A 27 -6.90 4.99 -2.43
CA GLU A 27 -8.23 4.39 -2.56
C GLU A 27 -8.24 2.95 -2.04
N SER A 28 -7.19 2.15 -2.30
CA SER A 28 -7.11 0.76 -1.81
C SER A 28 -7.13 0.70 -0.29
N LEU A 29 -6.36 1.53 0.42
CA LEU A 29 -6.39 1.62 1.89
C LEU A 29 -7.78 1.93 2.43
N GLN A 30 -8.44 2.91 1.82
CA GLN A 30 -9.79 3.30 2.21
C GLN A 30 -10.79 2.18 1.96
N VAL A 31 -10.69 1.49 0.81
CA VAL A 31 -11.58 0.39 0.44
C VAL A 31 -11.36 -0.84 1.33
N MET A 32 -10.12 -1.18 1.68
CA MET A 32 -9.81 -2.26 2.61
C MET A 32 -10.44 -2.02 3.99
N LEU A 33 -10.32 -0.80 4.53
CA LEU A 33 -10.98 -0.41 5.77
C LEU A 33 -12.50 -0.59 5.67
N TYR A 34 -13.09 -0.19 4.53
CA TYR A 34 -14.52 -0.36 4.28
C TYR A 34 -14.94 -1.82 4.11
N ALA A 35 -14.09 -2.69 3.59
CA ALA A 35 -14.34 -4.13 3.54
C ALA A 35 -14.48 -4.70 4.96
N HIS A 36 -13.58 -4.34 5.89
CA HIS A 36 -13.72 -4.74 7.29
C HIS A 36 -14.95 -4.12 7.96
N ALA A 37 -15.23 -2.83 7.70
CA ALA A 37 -16.36 -2.14 8.30
C ALA A 37 -17.72 -2.71 7.86
N ILE A 38 -17.90 -2.97 6.56
CA ILE A 38 -19.15 -3.53 6.03
C ILE A 38 -19.38 -4.98 6.49
N ALA A 39 -18.29 -5.74 6.71
CA ALA A 39 -18.33 -7.06 7.31
C ALA A 39 -18.66 -7.06 8.82
N GLY A 40 -18.78 -5.89 9.45
CA GLY A 40 -19.12 -5.76 10.87
C GLY A 40 -17.94 -5.93 11.83
N SER A 41 -16.69 -5.73 11.37
CA SER A 41 -15.52 -5.76 12.25
C SER A 41 -15.61 -4.70 13.36
N ALA A 42 -15.44 -5.13 14.61
CA ALA A 42 -15.49 -4.24 15.77
C ALA A 42 -14.36 -3.20 15.78
N ASP A 43 -13.16 -3.58 15.32
CA ASP A 43 -12.01 -2.67 15.27
C ASP A 43 -12.16 -1.64 14.14
N ALA A 44 -12.71 -2.04 12.99
CA ALA A 44 -13.06 -1.10 11.94
C ALA A 44 -14.20 -0.17 12.37
N ALA A 45 -15.16 -0.67 13.15
CA ALA A 45 -16.20 0.15 13.76
C ALA A 45 -15.64 1.11 14.83
N ARG A 46 -14.61 0.71 15.58
CA ARG A 46 -13.89 1.59 16.50
C ARG A 46 -13.21 2.74 15.76
N PHE A 47 -12.71 2.49 14.55
CA PHE A 47 -12.15 3.53 13.69
C PHE A 47 -13.25 4.45 13.11
N LEU A 48 -14.28 3.90 12.47
CA LEU A 48 -15.26 4.69 11.71
C LEU A 48 -16.42 5.26 12.53
N SER A 49 -16.88 4.54 13.56
CA SER A 49 -18.06 4.93 14.34
C SER A 49 -17.92 4.52 15.81
N PRO A 50 -16.90 5.03 16.53
CA PRO A 50 -16.59 4.59 17.89
C PRO A 50 -17.74 4.76 18.89
N ASN A 51 -18.59 5.78 18.68
CA ASN A 51 -19.73 6.09 19.56
C ASN A 51 -21.05 5.43 19.12
N ASN A 52 -21.09 4.85 17.92
CA ASN A 52 -22.23 4.09 17.43
C ASN A 52 -21.76 2.96 16.49
N PRO A 53 -21.12 1.89 17.04
CA PRO A 53 -20.47 0.87 16.21
C PRO A 53 -21.37 0.22 15.16
N SER A 54 -22.67 0.07 15.45
CA SER A 54 -23.66 -0.47 14.50
C SER A 54 -23.86 0.38 13.24
N ALA A 55 -23.46 1.65 13.22
CA ALA A 55 -23.55 2.51 12.04
C ALA A 55 -22.40 2.30 11.04
N ALA A 56 -21.29 1.69 11.46
CA ALA A 56 -20.09 1.56 10.62
C ALA A 56 -20.34 0.85 9.26
N PRO A 57 -21.11 -0.26 9.17
CA PRO A 57 -21.42 -0.87 7.88
C PRO A 57 -22.19 0.06 6.94
N GLY A 58 -23.17 0.80 7.47
CA GLY A 58 -23.97 1.75 6.69
C GLY A 58 -23.15 2.93 6.18
N ILE A 59 -22.22 3.44 7.00
CA ILE A 59 -21.28 4.51 6.61
C ILE A 59 -20.40 4.03 5.44
N ALA A 60 -19.79 2.85 5.57
CA ALA A 60 -18.96 2.27 4.53
C ALA A 60 -19.73 2.06 3.22
N ALA A 61 -20.93 1.48 3.29
CA ALA A 61 -21.78 1.25 2.11
C ALA A 61 -22.18 2.56 1.40
N SER A 62 -22.58 3.59 2.17
CA SER A 62 -22.98 4.88 1.59
C SER A 62 -21.82 5.58 0.87
N ILE A 63 -20.61 5.54 1.46
CA ILE A 63 -19.42 6.13 0.85
C ILE A 63 -19.02 5.35 -0.40
N MET A 64 -19.09 4.02 -0.37
CA MET A 64 -18.76 3.17 -1.50
C MET A 64 -19.76 3.30 -2.66
N ASP A 65 -21.06 3.49 -2.40
CA ASP A 65 -22.02 3.79 -3.47
C ASP A 65 -21.72 5.14 -4.14
N THR A 66 -21.48 6.18 -3.34
CA THR A 66 -21.10 7.52 -3.86
C THR A 66 -19.79 7.47 -4.65
N LYS A 67 -18.79 6.74 -4.15
CA LYS A 67 -17.50 6.56 -4.79
C LYS A 67 -17.65 5.91 -6.16
N LEU A 68 -18.44 4.83 -6.27
CA LEU A 68 -18.67 4.17 -7.55
C LEU A 68 -19.30 5.12 -8.58
N GLN A 69 -20.28 5.93 -8.17
CA GLN A 69 -20.87 6.91 -9.08
C GLN A 69 -19.83 7.89 -9.61
N THR A 70 -18.89 8.34 -8.77
CA THR A 70 -17.78 9.18 -9.20
C THR A 70 -16.82 8.46 -10.16
N TYR A 71 -16.52 7.18 -9.92
CA TYR A 71 -15.69 6.37 -10.83
C TYR A 71 -16.34 6.23 -12.22
N LEU A 72 -17.66 6.02 -12.25
CA LEU A 72 -18.39 5.88 -13.51
C LEU A 72 -18.41 7.20 -14.31
N ARG A 73 -18.61 8.35 -13.65
CA ARG A 73 -18.50 9.67 -14.32
C ARG A 73 -17.09 9.95 -14.83
N PHE A 74 -16.07 9.52 -14.08
CA PHE A 74 -14.68 9.61 -14.55
C PHE A 74 -14.45 8.76 -15.80
N ASN A 75 -14.89 7.50 -15.80
CA ASN A 75 -14.75 6.61 -16.96
C ASN A 75 -15.56 7.08 -18.17
N GLU A 76 -16.72 7.69 -17.97
CA GLU A 76 -17.51 8.33 -19.04
C GLU A 76 -16.75 9.50 -19.68
N THR A 77 -16.11 10.33 -18.86
CA THR A 77 -15.39 11.54 -19.32
C THR A 77 -14.01 11.23 -19.90
N TYR A 78 -13.33 10.21 -19.35
CA TYR A 78 -11.96 9.83 -19.70
C TYR A 78 -11.86 8.32 -20.01
N PRO A 79 -12.57 7.84 -21.05
CA PRO A 79 -12.68 6.41 -21.33
C PRO A 79 -11.36 5.78 -21.78
N GLY A 80 -10.36 6.57 -22.18
CA GLY A 80 -9.04 6.09 -22.57
C GLY A 80 -8.25 5.47 -21.42
N PHE A 81 -8.63 5.74 -20.17
CA PHE A 81 -8.09 5.02 -19.00
C PHE A 81 -8.65 3.61 -18.83
N GLY A 82 -9.67 3.21 -19.60
CA GLY A 82 -10.16 1.82 -19.59
C GLY A 82 -10.67 1.33 -18.22
N GLY A 83 -11.23 2.23 -17.40
CA GLY A 83 -11.73 1.94 -16.06
C GLY A 83 -10.71 2.05 -14.93
N PHE A 84 -9.43 2.22 -15.26
CA PHE A 84 -8.35 2.48 -14.29
C PHE A 84 -8.30 3.95 -13.87
N LEU A 85 -7.59 4.24 -12.78
CA LEU A 85 -7.42 5.61 -12.28
C LEU A 85 -5.96 6.08 -12.41
N PRO A 86 -5.72 7.28 -12.93
CA PRO A 86 -4.43 7.97 -12.80
C PRO A 86 -4.28 8.52 -11.37
N TRP A 87 -3.23 9.29 -11.11
CA TRP A 87 -3.29 10.25 -10.02
C TRP A 87 -4.29 11.36 -10.38
N PHE A 88 -5.25 11.61 -9.51
CA PHE A 88 -6.41 12.46 -9.80
C PHE A 88 -6.56 13.59 -8.78
N THR A 89 -7.15 14.69 -9.23
CA THR A 89 -7.67 15.75 -8.36
C THR A 89 -9.06 15.35 -7.87
N SER A 90 -9.30 15.42 -6.57
CA SER A 90 -10.56 15.00 -5.91
C SER A 90 -11.23 16.11 -5.10
N SER A 91 -10.77 17.36 -5.27
CA SER A 91 -11.32 18.55 -4.59
C SER A 91 -12.66 19.03 -5.15
N SER A 92 -12.99 18.63 -6.37
CA SER A 92 -14.26 18.88 -7.05
C SER A 92 -15.14 17.63 -7.05
N GLN A 93 -16.41 17.79 -7.41
CA GLN A 93 -17.38 16.68 -7.48
C GLN A 93 -16.96 15.58 -8.48
N ASP A 94 -16.37 16.00 -9.59
CA ASP A 94 -15.88 15.12 -10.65
C ASP A 94 -14.37 15.08 -10.65
N LEU A 95 -13.83 13.89 -10.90
CA LEU A 95 -12.39 13.67 -10.96
C LEU A 95 -11.82 14.22 -12.25
N THR A 96 -10.62 14.78 -12.15
CA THR A 96 -9.75 15.06 -13.29
C THR A 96 -8.38 14.46 -13.01
N PRO A 97 -7.64 13.98 -14.02
CA PRO A 97 -6.23 13.66 -13.82
C PRO A 97 -5.50 14.90 -13.28
N THR A 98 -4.55 14.70 -12.38
CA THR A 98 -3.60 15.78 -12.06
C THR A 98 -2.83 16.16 -13.33
N TRP A 99 -2.30 17.38 -13.38
CA TRP A 99 -1.65 17.89 -14.59
C TRP A 99 -0.60 16.92 -15.15
N ASP A 100 0.29 16.43 -14.28
CA ASP A 100 1.38 15.51 -14.62
C ASP A 100 0.92 14.10 -14.97
N TRP A 101 -0.35 13.77 -14.76
CA TRP A 101 -0.92 12.44 -15.01
C TRP A 101 -2.03 12.43 -16.07
N ASN A 102 -2.19 13.53 -16.81
CA ASN A 102 -2.95 13.48 -18.05
C ASN A 102 -2.30 12.47 -18.99
N ASN A 103 -3.11 11.58 -19.56
CA ASN A 103 -2.68 10.52 -20.47
C ASN A 103 -1.66 9.53 -19.88
N ARG A 104 -1.55 9.40 -18.55
CA ARG A 104 -0.61 8.49 -17.89
C ARG A 104 -1.33 7.69 -16.82
N VAL A 105 -1.13 6.37 -16.78
CA VAL A 105 -1.80 5.51 -15.80
C VAL A 105 -0.83 4.52 -15.16
N PRO A 106 -0.74 4.46 -13.82
CA PRO A 106 0.17 3.55 -13.13
C PRO A 106 -0.47 2.18 -12.90
N GLY A 107 0.25 1.10 -13.25
CA GLY A 107 -0.22 -0.26 -13.01
C GLY A 107 -0.17 -0.66 -11.53
N LEU A 108 0.83 -0.17 -10.79
CA LEU A 108 1.05 -0.49 -9.37
C LEU A 108 -0.16 -0.10 -8.51
N ASP A 109 -0.52 1.18 -8.49
CA ASP A 109 -1.61 1.71 -7.67
C ASP A 109 -2.97 1.06 -8.02
N ASN A 110 -3.18 0.75 -9.30
CA ASN A 110 -4.40 0.09 -9.74
C ASN A 110 -4.44 -1.38 -9.34
N GLY A 111 -3.29 -2.07 -9.27
CA GLY A 111 -3.19 -3.42 -8.74
C GLY A 111 -3.69 -3.50 -7.29
N GLU A 112 -3.27 -2.56 -6.45
CA GLU A 112 -3.73 -2.43 -5.06
C GLU A 112 -5.24 -2.16 -5.00
N LEU A 113 -5.75 -1.20 -5.78
CA LEU A 113 -7.19 -0.89 -5.75
C LEU A 113 -8.07 -2.07 -6.16
N LEU A 114 -7.65 -2.83 -7.17
CA LEU A 114 -8.43 -3.94 -7.70
C LEU A 114 -8.63 -5.06 -6.66
N TRP A 115 -7.57 -5.44 -5.95
CA TRP A 115 -7.67 -6.48 -4.92
C TRP A 115 -8.40 -6.00 -3.66
N ALA A 116 -8.25 -4.73 -3.29
CA ALA A 116 -9.06 -4.11 -2.25
C ALA A 116 -10.57 -4.14 -2.60
N VAL A 117 -10.95 -3.79 -3.83
CA VAL A 117 -12.34 -3.86 -4.30
C VAL A 117 -12.84 -5.31 -4.36
N TYR A 118 -12.00 -6.25 -4.80
CA TYR A 118 -12.29 -7.68 -4.81
C TYR A 118 -12.65 -8.19 -3.40
N ALA A 119 -11.89 -7.75 -2.37
CA ALA A 119 -12.19 -8.03 -0.98
C ALA A 119 -13.49 -7.38 -0.50
N PHE A 120 -13.73 -6.10 -0.84
CA PHE A 120 -14.94 -5.39 -0.47
C PHE A 120 -16.20 -6.06 -1.01
N ILE A 121 -16.18 -6.53 -2.26
CA ILE A 121 -17.29 -7.28 -2.87
C ILE A 121 -17.61 -8.52 -2.02
N GLN A 122 -16.59 -9.33 -1.72
CA GLN A 122 -16.78 -10.53 -0.89
C GLN A 122 -17.32 -10.19 0.51
N ALA A 123 -16.79 -9.13 1.14
CA ALA A 123 -17.23 -8.68 2.45
C ALA A 123 -18.70 -8.24 2.46
N ALA A 124 -19.10 -7.45 1.46
CA ALA A 124 -20.48 -6.98 1.31
C ALA A 124 -21.45 -8.15 1.06
N GLU A 125 -21.07 -9.11 0.22
CA GLU A 125 -21.86 -10.30 -0.07
C GLU A 125 -22.02 -11.21 1.16
N ASN A 126 -20.98 -11.35 1.98
CA ASN A 126 -21.02 -12.15 3.21
C ASN A 126 -22.06 -11.65 4.22
N THR A 127 -22.46 -10.37 4.17
CA THR A 127 -23.44 -9.82 5.11
C THR A 127 -24.85 -10.38 4.93
N SER A 128 -25.15 -10.99 3.78
CA SER A 128 -26.52 -11.37 3.36
C SER A 128 -27.53 -10.21 3.35
N ASN A 129 -27.08 -8.97 3.49
CA ASN A 129 -27.92 -7.78 3.39
C ASN A 129 -28.12 -7.43 1.91
N LYS A 130 -29.39 -7.43 1.46
CA LYS A 130 -29.74 -7.21 0.06
C LYS A 130 -29.17 -5.91 -0.52
N SER A 131 -29.21 -4.80 0.22
CA SER A 131 -28.69 -3.52 -0.29
C SER A 131 -27.17 -3.53 -0.45
N PHE A 132 -26.46 -4.22 0.45
CA PHE A 132 -25.00 -4.36 0.37
C PHE A 132 -24.59 -5.31 -0.75
N ILE A 133 -25.34 -6.40 -0.97
CA ILE A 133 -25.16 -7.28 -2.14
C ILE A 133 -25.40 -6.53 -3.45
N ASP A 134 -26.46 -5.71 -3.52
CA ASP A 134 -26.75 -4.94 -4.72
C ASP A 134 -25.64 -3.90 -5.01
N LEU A 135 -25.07 -3.27 -3.97
CA LEU A 135 -23.87 -2.44 -4.09
C LEU A 135 -22.66 -3.25 -4.58
N ALA A 136 -22.42 -4.44 -4.01
CA ALA A 136 -21.32 -5.32 -4.38
C ALA A 136 -21.36 -5.69 -5.87
N LYS A 137 -22.55 -6.00 -6.41
CA LYS A 137 -22.75 -6.30 -7.84
C LYS A 137 -22.40 -5.12 -8.76
N LYS A 138 -22.71 -3.89 -8.35
CA LYS A 138 -22.31 -2.70 -9.12
C LYS A 138 -20.79 -2.55 -9.13
N TRP A 139 -20.14 -2.76 -7.99
CA TRP A 139 -18.67 -2.75 -7.89
C TRP A 139 -18.01 -3.88 -8.68
N GLN A 140 -18.60 -5.08 -8.67
CA GLN A 140 -18.19 -6.22 -9.48
C GLN A 140 -18.22 -5.85 -10.98
N THR A 141 -19.25 -5.13 -11.43
CA THR A 141 -19.36 -4.65 -12.81
C THR A 141 -18.21 -3.71 -13.19
N TRP A 142 -17.88 -2.73 -12.33
CA TRP A 142 -16.73 -1.84 -12.56
C TRP A 142 -15.42 -2.63 -12.59
N MET A 143 -15.23 -3.53 -11.62
CA MET A 143 -14.01 -4.32 -11.51
C MET A 143 -13.84 -5.26 -12.72
N ASP A 144 -14.91 -5.90 -13.18
CA ASP A 144 -14.89 -6.80 -14.33
C ASP A 144 -14.57 -6.06 -15.64
N TYR A 145 -14.96 -4.80 -15.78
CA TYR A 145 -14.58 -3.99 -16.94
C TYR A 145 -13.06 -3.87 -17.08
N THR A 146 -12.34 -3.69 -15.96
CA THR A 146 -10.87 -3.57 -15.99
C THR A 146 -10.18 -4.86 -16.48
N LYS A 147 -10.81 -6.02 -16.29
CA LYS A 147 -10.31 -7.31 -16.80
C LYS A 147 -10.21 -7.30 -18.33
N THR A 148 -11.17 -6.64 -18.98
CA THR A 148 -11.25 -6.56 -20.44
C THR A 148 -10.21 -5.63 -21.06
N THR A 149 -9.72 -4.65 -20.30
CA THR A 149 -8.81 -3.60 -20.78
C THR A 149 -7.37 -3.77 -20.29
N ALA A 150 -7.14 -4.50 -19.19
CA ALA A 150 -5.84 -4.62 -18.53
C ALA A 150 -4.70 -5.00 -19.48
N ALA A 151 -4.84 -6.12 -20.21
CA ALA A 151 -3.77 -6.59 -21.09
C ALA A 151 -3.51 -5.62 -22.26
N HIS A 152 -4.57 -5.03 -22.84
CA HIS A 152 -4.42 -4.09 -23.94
C HIS A 152 -3.68 -2.81 -23.55
N ILE A 153 -3.88 -2.35 -22.31
CA ILE A 153 -3.30 -1.10 -21.81
C ILE A 153 -1.89 -1.34 -21.23
N PHE A 154 -1.64 -2.44 -20.52
CA PHE A 154 -0.43 -2.61 -19.72
C PHE A 154 0.50 -3.74 -20.16
N TYR A 155 0.03 -4.73 -20.93
CA TYR A 155 0.86 -5.86 -21.32
C TYR A 155 1.56 -5.60 -22.65
N GLN A 156 2.88 -5.41 -22.60
CA GLN A 156 3.69 -5.16 -23.79
C GLN A 156 4.04 -6.45 -24.56
N GLY A 157 3.87 -7.62 -23.93
CA GLY A 157 4.36 -8.91 -24.43
C GLY A 157 5.65 -9.36 -23.74
N GLU A 158 6.01 -10.63 -23.91
CA GLU A 158 7.25 -11.21 -23.37
C GLU A 158 7.42 -11.03 -21.84
N GLY A 159 6.32 -11.06 -21.09
CA GLY A 159 6.34 -10.86 -19.64
C GLY A 159 6.53 -9.40 -19.18
N LYS A 160 6.67 -8.44 -20.10
CA LYS A 160 6.85 -7.02 -19.78
C LYS A 160 5.49 -6.36 -19.54
N VAL A 161 5.34 -5.78 -18.34
CA VAL A 161 4.15 -5.05 -17.91
C VAL A 161 4.54 -3.63 -17.59
N CYS A 162 3.92 -2.65 -18.23
CA CYS A 162 4.25 -1.23 -18.03
C CYS A 162 4.05 -0.82 -16.56
N ALA A 163 5.07 -0.20 -15.95
CA ALA A 163 4.88 0.43 -14.64
C ALA A 163 3.93 1.63 -14.75
N VAL A 164 4.13 2.44 -15.79
CA VAL A 164 3.23 3.50 -16.25
C VAL A 164 2.99 3.30 -17.75
N THR A 165 1.73 3.39 -18.16
CA THR A 165 1.34 3.41 -19.57
C THR A 165 1.03 4.85 -19.99
N ASP A 166 1.68 5.28 -21.08
CA ASP A 166 1.32 6.46 -21.85
C ASP A 166 0.13 6.14 -22.76
N ILE A 167 -0.89 6.99 -22.68
CA ILE A 167 -2.13 6.91 -23.45
C ILE A 167 -2.06 7.96 -24.56
N LYS A 168 -2.50 7.67 -25.78
CA LYS A 168 -2.45 8.68 -26.84
C LYS A 168 -3.34 9.89 -26.52
N ASN A 169 -4.57 9.60 -26.11
CA ASN A 169 -5.55 10.60 -25.70
C ASN A 169 -6.60 9.96 -24.80
N GLN A 170 -6.63 10.36 -23.53
CA GLN A 170 -7.54 9.85 -22.50
C GLN A 170 -9.02 10.09 -22.80
N SER A 171 -9.37 11.05 -23.67
CA SER A 171 -10.76 11.29 -24.08
C SER A 171 -11.27 10.31 -25.13
N LEU A 172 -10.38 9.58 -25.81
CA LEU A 172 -10.79 8.57 -26.79
C LEU A 172 -11.09 7.23 -26.10
N PRO A 173 -12.15 6.51 -26.50
CA PRO A 173 -12.39 5.15 -26.02
C PRO A 173 -11.18 4.23 -26.24
N VAL A 174 -11.06 3.19 -25.41
CA VAL A 174 -9.91 2.26 -25.43
C VAL A 174 -9.60 1.71 -26.82
N TYR A 175 -10.63 1.32 -27.56
CA TYR A 175 -10.49 0.73 -28.90
C TYR A 175 -10.82 1.71 -30.03
N HIS A 176 -10.76 3.02 -29.77
CA HIS A 176 -10.87 4.00 -30.84
C HIS A 176 -9.74 3.79 -31.86
N PRO A 177 -9.98 3.91 -33.19
CA PRO A 177 -8.95 3.64 -34.21
C PRO A 177 -7.66 4.46 -34.07
N GLU A 178 -7.71 5.61 -33.40
CA GLU A 178 -6.56 6.49 -33.14
C GLU A 178 -5.95 6.32 -31.74
N GLN A 179 -6.54 5.47 -30.89
CA GLN A 179 -6.01 5.22 -29.56
C GLN A 179 -4.78 4.33 -29.62
N THR A 180 -3.76 4.65 -28.82
CA THR A 180 -2.57 3.81 -28.65
C THR A 180 -2.13 3.83 -27.19
N TYR A 181 -1.52 2.73 -26.77
CA TYR A 181 -0.93 2.55 -25.45
C TYR A 181 0.53 2.12 -25.59
N ALA A 182 1.42 2.69 -24.78
CA ALA A 182 2.82 2.32 -24.74
C ALA A 182 3.37 2.44 -23.31
N CYS A 183 4.34 1.61 -22.95
CA CYS A 183 5.03 1.80 -21.67
C CYS A 183 5.84 3.10 -21.68
N GLU A 184 5.78 3.84 -20.58
CA GLU A 184 6.64 5.01 -20.39
C GLU A 184 8.08 4.54 -20.12
N GLY A 185 8.96 4.76 -21.10
CA GLY A 185 10.35 4.32 -21.02
C GLY A 185 10.48 2.79 -20.93
N THR A 186 11.38 2.33 -20.05
CA THR A 186 11.70 0.90 -19.86
C THR A 186 11.46 0.44 -18.42
N SER A 187 10.53 1.11 -17.72
CA SER A 187 10.15 0.76 -16.35
C SER A 187 8.99 -0.23 -16.36
N TYR A 188 9.20 -1.39 -15.75
CA TYR A 188 8.26 -2.50 -15.78
C TYR A 188 7.89 -2.96 -14.36
N LEU A 189 6.69 -3.52 -14.19
CA LEU A 189 6.28 -4.19 -12.94
C LEU A 189 6.90 -5.59 -12.84
N ASN A 190 8.23 -5.64 -12.72
CA ASN A 190 9.01 -6.87 -12.83
C ASN A 190 9.65 -7.33 -11.51
N ASP A 191 9.29 -6.73 -10.38
CA ASP A 191 9.88 -6.99 -9.06
C ASP A 191 8.85 -7.57 -8.07
N PRO A 192 9.29 -8.08 -6.90
CA PRO A 192 8.41 -8.73 -5.94
C PRO A 192 7.77 -7.77 -4.93
N TYR A 193 7.64 -6.47 -5.25
CA TYR A 193 7.04 -5.48 -4.35
C TYR A 193 5.55 -5.32 -4.67
N GLN A 194 4.97 -4.12 -4.54
CA GLN A 194 3.53 -3.87 -4.68
C GLN A 194 3.00 -4.16 -6.08
N GLY A 195 3.80 -3.87 -7.12
CA GLY A 195 3.43 -4.09 -8.52
C GLY A 195 3.11 -5.54 -8.88
N GLU A 196 3.53 -6.51 -8.05
CA GLU A 196 3.19 -7.92 -8.23
C GLU A 196 1.68 -8.19 -8.12
N LEU A 197 0.93 -7.34 -7.40
CA LEU A 197 -0.54 -7.41 -7.36
C LEU A 197 -1.15 -7.25 -8.76
N PHE A 198 -0.58 -6.38 -9.60
CA PHE A 198 -1.05 -6.19 -10.98
C PHE A 198 -0.60 -7.33 -11.91
N THR A 199 0.55 -7.97 -11.63
CA THR A 199 0.94 -9.22 -12.31
C THR A 199 -0.15 -10.29 -12.15
N TRP A 200 -0.67 -10.49 -10.92
CA TRP A 200 -1.76 -11.43 -10.67
C TRP A 200 -3.05 -11.06 -11.37
N TRP A 201 -3.36 -9.76 -11.45
CA TRP A 201 -4.55 -9.29 -12.16
C TRP A 201 -4.51 -9.69 -13.64
N LEU A 202 -3.38 -9.47 -14.30
CA LEU A 202 -3.17 -9.89 -15.69
C LEU A 202 -3.25 -11.41 -15.85
N GLN A 203 -2.59 -12.17 -14.97
CA GLN A 203 -2.61 -13.63 -15.04
C GLN A 203 -4.03 -14.20 -14.94
N PHE A 204 -4.80 -13.78 -13.93
CA PHE A 204 -6.11 -14.39 -13.70
C PHE A 204 -7.20 -13.87 -14.63
N PHE A 205 -7.08 -12.62 -15.09
CA PHE A 205 -8.21 -11.93 -15.71
C PHE A 205 -7.89 -11.22 -17.02
N GLY A 206 -6.62 -11.06 -17.37
CA GLY A 206 -6.20 -10.32 -18.58
C GLY A 206 -6.36 -11.08 -19.89
N GLY A 207 -6.75 -12.36 -19.86
CA GLY A 207 -6.89 -13.20 -21.05
C GLY A 207 -5.56 -13.53 -21.72
N LEU A 208 -4.47 -13.57 -20.95
CA LEU A 208 -3.14 -13.95 -21.42
C LEU A 208 -3.09 -15.44 -21.77
N SER A 209 -2.22 -15.80 -22.71
CA SER A 209 -1.90 -17.19 -23.01
C SER A 209 -1.05 -17.81 -21.90
N ASP A 210 -1.01 -19.15 -21.79
CA ASP A 210 -0.13 -19.84 -20.83
C ASP A 210 1.34 -19.46 -21.04
N ALA A 211 1.77 -19.25 -22.29
CA ALA A 211 3.13 -18.82 -22.61
C ALA A 211 3.42 -17.41 -22.08
N ASP A 212 2.46 -16.49 -22.20
CA ASP A 212 2.58 -15.14 -21.63
C ASP A 212 2.56 -15.15 -20.11
N ILE A 213 1.73 -16.01 -19.50
CA ILE A 213 1.71 -16.20 -18.05
C ILE A 213 3.07 -16.70 -17.56
N GLU A 214 3.67 -17.71 -18.19
CA GLU A 214 5.03 -18.14 -17.85
C GLU A 214 6.05 -17.02 -18.06
N ALA A 215 5.92 -16.24 -19.14
CA ALA A 215 6.81 -15.13 -19.42
C ALA A 215 6.74 -14.04 -18.33
N LEU A 216 5.56 -13.76 -17.76
CA LEU A 216 5.43 -12.85 -16.60
C LEU A 216 6.36 -13.28 -15.45
N TRP A 217 6.30 -14.55 -15.07
CA TRP A 217 7.10 -15.08 -13.96
C TRP A 217 8.57 -15.21 -14.32
N GLU A 218 8.88 -15.58 -15.56
CA GLU A 218 10.25 -15.64 -16.05
C GLU A 218 10.94 -14.28 -16.05
N TYR A 219 10.26 -13.24 -16.54
CA TYR A 219 10.81 -11.88 -16.56
C TYR A 219 10.99 -11.30 -15.15
N LYS A 220 10.14 -11.71 -14.19
CA LYS A 220 10.21 -11.28 -12.78
C LYS A 220 11.30 -11.98 -11.98
N ARG A 221 11.65 -13.22 -12.33
CA ARG A 221 12.51 -14.10 -11.53
C ARG A 221 13.87 -13.48 -11.14
N PRO A 222 14.58 -12.72 -11.99
CA PRO A 222 15.87 -12.13 -11.61
C PRO A 222 15.78 -11.07 -10.51
N GLN A 223 14.60 -10.51 -10.25
CA GLN A 223 14.37 -9.51 -9.20
C GLN A 223 14.03 -10.15 -7.85
N LEU A 224 13.65 -11.44 -7.82
CA LEU A 224 13.44 -12.18 -6.59
C LEU A 224 14.77 -12.75 -6.08
N VAL A 225 15.40 -12.03 -5.14
CA VAL A 225 16.77 -12.32 -4.69
C VAL A 225 16.80 -12.59 -3.19
N SER A 226 17.48 -13.68 -2.80
CA SER A 226 17.80 -13.97 -1.41
C SER A 226 19.10 -13.26 -1.01
N VAL A 227 19.08 -12.52 0.09
CA VAL A 227 20.27 -11.89 0.69
C VAL A 227 20.27 -12.10 2.21
N ASP A 228 21.44 -12.01 2.84
CA ASP A 228 21.57 -12.13 4.29
C ASP A 228 21.82 -10.75 4.90
N TYR A 229 20.94 -10.32 5.81
CA TYR A 229 21.20 -9.19 6.70
C TYR A 229 22.21 -9.59 7.78
N HIS A 230 23.29 -8.84 7.92
CA HIS A 230 24.26 -9.04 9.01
C HIS A 230 25.00 -7.74 9.35
N ILE A 231 24.75 -7.17 10.52
CA ILE A 231 25.44 -5.99 11.06
C ILE A 231 25.69 -6.21 12.56
N GLY A 232 26.92 -5.96 13.02
CA GLY A 232 27.28 -6.16 14.42
C GLY A 232 27.07 -7.61 14.87
N ASN A 233 26.32 -7.81 15.94
CA ASN A 233 25.95 -9.13 16.47
C ASN A 233 24.58 -9.62 15.99
N VAL A 234 23.91 -8.91 15.07
CA VAL A 234 22.61 -9.29 14.52
C VAL A 234 22.80 -9.90 13.15
N GLY A 235 22.56 -11.21 13.05
CA GLY A 235 22.60 -11.96 11.80
C GLY A 235 23.50 -13.20 11.84
N PRO A 236 23.65 -13.88 10.70
CA PRO A 236 22.96 -13.61 9.44
C PRO A 236 21.45 -13.95 9.49
N ILE A 237 20.61 -13.07 8.97
CA ILE A 237 19.16 -13.29 8.78
C ILE A 237 18.85 -13.26 7.28
N THR A 238 18.36 -14.36 6.73
CA THR A 238 18.03 -14.45 5.29
C THR A 238 16.70 -13.78 5.00
N VAL A 239 16.68 -12.86 4.03
CA VAL A 239 15.51 -12.06 3.64
C VAL A 239 15.36 -11.96 2.12
N GLN A 240 14.17 -11.58 1.65
CA GLN A 240 13.99 -11.07 0.29
C GLN A 240 14.70 -9.71 0.17
N LYS A 241 15.55 -9.54 -0.83
CA LYS A 241 16.18 -8.25 -1.13
C LYS A 241 15.09 -7.22 -1.46
N GLY A 242 15.14 -6.06 -0.81
CA GLY A 242 14.21 -4.95 -1.06
C GLY A 242 14.68 -4.04 -2.21
N TYR A 243 13.82 -3.12 -2.64
CA TYR A 243 14.24 -2.03 -3.52
C TYR A 243 15.10 -1.06 -2.71
N TRP A 244 14.50 -0.45 -1.68
CA TRP A 244 15.19 0.19 -0.56
C TRP A 244 15.09 -0.64 0.72
N PHE A 245 14.25 -1.68 0.73
CA PHE A 245 13.76 -2.35 1.95
C PHE A 245 12.83 -1.45 2.78
N SER A 246 12.22 -0.46 2.13
CA SER A 246 11.14 0.35 2.67
C SER A 246 9.99 -0.55 3.08
N SER A 247 9.37 -0.28 4.22
CA SER A 247 8.26 -1.11 4.73
C SER A 247 7.10 -1.17 3.74
N HIS A 248 6.88 -0.10 2.96
CA HIS A 248 5.87 0.00 1.91
C HIS A 248 5.98 -1.12 0.85
N GLU A 249 7.18 -1.61 0.56
CA GLU A 249 7.43 -2.68 -0.44
C GLU A 249 6.73 -4.01 -0.07
N THR A 250 6.30 -4.16 1.18
CA THR A 250 5.63 -5.37 1.70
C THR A 250 4.10 -5.32 1.54
N TRP A 251 3.53 -4.26 0.97
CA TRP A 251 2.08 -4.04 0.89
C TRP A 251 1.24 -5.24 0.44
N LYS A 252 1.70 -5.95 -0.61
CA LYS A 252 0.96 -7.04 -1.28
C LYS A 252 0.41 -8.11 -0.33
N VAL A 253 1.06 -8.33 0.81
CA VAL A 253 0.68 -9.34 1.81
C VAL A 253 -0.55 -8.93 2.62
N LEU A 254 -0.91 -7.64 2.62
CA LEU A 254 -2.18 -7.16 3.16
C LEU A 254 -3.36 -7.58 2.28
N GLU A 255 -3.14 -7.77 0.98
CA GLU A 255 -4.23 -7.90 0.00
C GLU A 255 -4.44 -9.33 -0.47
N MET A 256 -3.36 -10.08 -0.71
CA MET A 256 -3.45 -11.48 -1.16
C MET A 256 -2.87 -12.45 -0.13
N PRO A 257 -3.29 -13.72 -0.12
CA PRO A 257 -2.95 -14.69 0.93
C PRO A 257 -1.51 -15.25 0.83
N TYR A 258 -0.51 -14.39 0.67
CA TYR A 258 0.91 -14.78 0.59
C TYR A 258 1.37 -15.58 1.82
N TYR A 259 0.80 -15.32 3.00
CA TYR A 259 1.18 -16.00 4.24
C TYR A 259 0.50 -17.35 4.46
N ASP A 260 -0.39 -17.77 3.56
CA ASP A 260 -0.88 -19.16 3.52
C ASP A 260 0.26 -20.13 3.12
N ILE A 261 1.31 -19.63 2.47
CA ILE A 261 2.49 -20.38 2.04
C ILE A 261 3.61 -20.26 3.10
N ASP A 262 4.00 -21.38 3.70
CA ASP A 262 4.95 -21.40 4.85
C ASP A 262 6.30 -20.74 4.52
N ILE A 263 6.90 -21.06 3.38
CA ILE A 263 8.21 -20.50 3.01
C ILE A 263 8.15 -18.98 2.86
N ILE A 264 7.07 -18.44 2.30
CA ILE A 264 6.87 -16.99 2.14
C ILE A 264 6.68 -16.35 3.51
N ARG A 265 5.80 -16.90 4.34
CA ARG A 265 5.60 -16.42 5.71
C ARG A 265 6.91 -16.38 6.50
N ARG A 266 7.76 -17.40 6.39
CA ARG A 266 9.08 -17.44 7.05
C ARG A 266 10.06 -16.39 6.54
N VAL A 267 10.13 -16.18 5.21
CA VAL A 267 10.97 -15.15 4.60
C VAL A 267 10.54 -13.74 5.05
N PHE A 268 9.25 -13.46 5.07
CA PHE A 268 8.73 -12.16 5.51
C PHE A 268 8.80 -12.00 7.03
N GLN A 269 8.69 -13.07 7.81
CA GLN A 269 8.95 -13.01 9.25
C GLN A 269 10.41 -12.63 9.52
N ASN A 270 11.35 -13.19 8.75
CA ASN A 270 12.76 -12.79 8.82
C ASN A 270 12.99 -11.33 8.42
N ALA A 271 12.20 -10.78 7.49
CA ALA A 271 12.27 -9.36 7.16
C ALA A 271 12.03 -8.49 8.40
N GLU A 272 11.10 -8.89 9.27
CA GLU A 272 10.78 -8.14 10.49
C GLU A 272 11.79 -8.36 11.63
N ARG A 273 12.49 -9.52 11.66
CA ARG A 273 13.69 -9.69 12.49
C ARG A 273 14.78 -8.70 12.06
N ALA A 274 15.05 -8.63 10.76
CA ALA A 274 16.04 -7.71 10.21
C ALA A 274 15.64 -6.25 10.46
N ARG A 275 14.38 -5.87 10.20
CA ARG A 275 13.90 -4.49 10.33
C ARG A 275 14.00 -3.96 11.75
N THR A 276 13.44 -4.69 12.72
CA THR A 276 13.43 -4.27 14.12
C THR A 276 14.83 -4.25 14.71
N CYS A 277 15.64 -5.29 14.47
CA CYS A 277 16.98 -5.38 15.02
C CYS A 277 17.99 -4.48 14.29
N ASN A 278 17.74 -4.11 13.03
CA ASN A 278 18.52 -3.10 12.33
C ASN A 278 18.46 -1.75 13.03
N SER A 279 17.26 -1.30 13.38
CA SER A 279 17.10 -0.04 14.10
C SER A 279 17.77 -0.07 15.46
N VAL A 280 17.75 -1.21 16.17
CA VAL A 280 18.49 -1.35 17.44
C VAL A 280 20.00 -1.25 17.25
N VAL A 281 20.58 -2.05 16.34
CA VAL A 281 22.04 -2.08 16.18
C VAL A 281 22.60 -0.80 15.54
N THR A 282 21.76 -0.02 14.84
CA THR A 282 22.11 1.29 14.27
C THR A 282 21.63 2.47 15.12
N GLN A 283 21.09 2.22 16.32
CA GLN A 283 20.65 3.22 17.30
C GLN A 283 19.62 4.22 16.75
N VAL A 284 18.61 3.70 16.05
CA VAL A 284 17.50 4.48 15.49
C VAL A 284 16.24 4.28 16.33
N PRO A 285 15.59 5.35 16.83
CA PRO A 285 14.38 5.27 17.66
C PRO A 285 13.08 5.01 16.87
N GLY A 286 13.20 4.42 15.68
CA GLY A 286 12.10 4.13 14.77
C GLY A 286 12.56 3.23 13.63
N MET A 287 11.68 2.99 12.67
CA MET A 287 12.00 2.23 11.46
C MET A 287 11.70 3.07 10.20
N PHE A 288 12.17 2.58 9.06
CA PHE A 288 12.20 3.35 7.81
C PHE A 288 11.17 2.86 6.79
N ALA A 289 10.62 3.83 6.06
CA ALA A 289 9.80 3.62 4.87
C ALA A 289 9.68 4.94 4.09
N SER A 290 9.31 4.86 2.81
CA SER A 290 9.15 6.01 1.91
C SER A 290 8.10 7.00 2.46
N ILE A 291 8.42 8.28 2.60
CA ILE A 291 7.60 9.20 3.41
C ILE A 291 7.80 10.67 3.04
N ASN A 292 6.82 11.54 3.34
CA ASN A 292 7.03 12.98 3.30
C ASN A 292 8.09 13.43 4.31
N ASN A 293 8.91 14.39 3.89
CA ASN A 293 9.92 15.03 4.74
C ASN A 293 9.27 16.03 5.72
N VAL A 294 10.08 16.65 6.56
CA VAL A 294 9.63 17.62 7.57
C VAL A 294 8.94 18.84 6.96
N THR A 295 8.11 19.49 7.77
CA THR A 295 7.54 20.80 7.46
C THR A 295 8.53 21.89 7.81
N ASP A 296 8.71 22.88 6.94
CA ASP A 296 9.35 24.14 7.29
C ASP A 296 8.34 24.97 8.12
N PRO A 297 8.58 25.22 9.42
CA PRO A 297 7.65 25.96 10.26
C PRO A 297 7.42 27.41 9.80
N ALA A 298 8.32 27.98 9.00
CA ALA A 298 8.20 29.35 8.49
C ALA A 298 7.20 29.46 7.34
N THR A 299 7.04 28.40 6.55
CA THR A 299 6.13 28.39 5.39
C THR A 299 4.87 27.56 5.63
N GLY A 300 4.97 26.54 6.49
CA GLY A 300 3.94 25.51 6.65
C GLY A 300 3.98 24.42 5.57
N ASP A 301 4.96 24.47 4.66
CA ASP A 301 5.10 23.51 3.56
C ASP A 301 6.02 22.35 3.94
N VAL A 302 5.71 21.16 3.43
CA VAL A 302 6.59 20.00 3.45
C VAL A 302 7.76 20.21 2.48
N VAL A 303 8.99 19.98 2.93
CA VAL A 303 10.21 20.32 2.14
C VAL A 303 10.52 19.34 1.00
N GLY A 304 9.84 18.20 0.94
CA GLY A 304 10.00 17.19 -0.10
C GLY A 304 9.45 15.82 0.29
N TYR A 305 9.69 14.82 -0.56
CA TYR A 305 9.31 13.42 -0.33
C TYR A 305 10.55 12.53 -0.38
N ILE A 306 10.75 11.70 0.65
CA ILE A 306 11.88 10.79 0.79
C ILE A 306 11.45 9.40 0.34
N SER A 307 11.70 9.06 -0.92
CA SER A 307 11.39 7.71 -1.43
C SER A 307 12.36 6.66 -0.89
N ASN A 308 13.64 7.00 -0.78
CA ASN A 308 14.77 6.11 -0.56
C ASN A 308 15.12 5.91 0.93
N ALA A 309 14.12 5.62 1.78
CA ALA A 309 14.31 5.32 3.20
C ALA A 309 14.01 3.84 3.51
N GLY A 310 15.04 3.08 3.88
CA GLY A 310 14.95 1.65 4.17
C GLY A 310 16.22 1.09 4.84
N ILE A 311 16.73 -0.05 4.36
CA ILE A 311 17.91 -0.72 4.92
C ILE A 311 18.92 -1.04 3.79
N PRO A 312 19.99 -0.22 3.62
CA PRO A 312 20.87 -0.30 2.44
C PRO A 312 21.54 -1.65 2.22
N SER A 313 21.95 -2.35 3.28
CA SER A 313 22.73 -3.60 3.18
C SER A 313 21.94 -4.77 2.58
N ILE A 314 20.62 -4.66 2.52
CA ILE A 314 19.70 -5.68 1.99
C ILE A 314 18.77 -5.09 0.91
N ALA A 315 19.19 -3.97 0.32
CA ALA A 315 18.46 -3.24 -0.70
C ALA A 315 19.15 -3.31 -2.07
N ASN A 316 18.38 -3.17 -3.14
CA ASN A 316 18.88 -2.97 -4.50
C ASN A 316 19.51 -1.57 -4.62
N GLN A 317 18.80 -0.57 -4.13
CA GLN A 317 19.21 0.83 -4.09
C GLN A 317 19.85 1.13 -2.74
N THR A 318 21.17 1.31 -2.74
CA THR A 318 21.97 1.47 -1.52
C THR A 318 22.15 2.92 -1.08
N ILE A 319 21.89 3.89 -1.96
CA ILE A 319 21.93 5.32 -1.63
C ILE A 319 20.60 5.71 -0.99
N GLN A 320 20.63 5.94 0.32
CA GLN A 320 19.43 6.12 1.13
C GLN A 320 19.54 7.33 2.05
N GLU A 321 18.41 8.01 2.25
CA GLU A 321 18.24 9.07 3.24
C GLU A 321 17.58 8.45 4.49
N LEU A 322 18.29 8.50 5.62
CA LEU A 322 17.97 7.74 6.85
C LEU A 322 17.91 8.65 8.08
N ASP A 323 17.52 9.90 7.89
CA ASP A 323 17.36 10.88 8.95
C ASP A 323 15.90 11.09 9.37
N VAL A 324 14.93 10.60 8.59
CA VAL A 324 13.49 10.62 8.92
C VAL A 324 12.96 9.19 9.15
N ILE A 325 12.16 9.03 10.20
CA ILE A 325 11.46 7.81 10.59
C ILE A 325 9.96 8.06 10.62
N THR A 326 9.16 6.98 10.50
CA THR A 326 7.71 7.12 10.40
C THR A 326 6.94 5.99 11.09
N PRO A 327 5.83 6.29 11.80
CA PRO A 327 5.05 5.27 12.49
C PRO A 327 4.56 4.14 11.59
N TYR A 328 4.32 4.39 10.31
CA TYR A 328 3.76 3.37 9.42
C TYR A 328 4.75 2.27 9.04
N SER A 329 6.04 2.51 9.22
CA SER A 329 7.09 1.50 9.01
C SER A 329 6.87 0.20 9.81
N VAL A 330 6.01 0.22 10.83
CA VAL A 330 5.65 -0.94 11.66
C VAL A 330 4.62 -1.86 11.03
N PHE A 331 3.90 -1.44 9.98
CA PHE A 331 2.76 -2.21 9.48
C PHE A 331 3.10 -3.67 9.11
N PRO A 332 4.27 -3.99 8.53
CA PRO A 332 4.63 -5.37 8.26
C PRO A 332 4.93 -6.14 9.56
N THR A 333 5.56 -5.49 10.55
CA THR A 333 5.83 -6.08 11.86
C THR A 333 4.54 -6.42 12.60
N VAL A 334 3.52 -5.55 12.52
CA VAL A 334 2.20 -5.74 13.13
C VAL A 334 1.53 -7.03 12.65
N LEU A 335 1.73 -7.42 11.39
CA LEU A 335 1.15 -8.66 10.84
C LEU A 335 1.72 -9.93 11.47
N PHE A 336 2.93 -9.88 12.02
CA PHE A 336 3.56 -11.02 12.71
C PHE A 336 3.44 -10.93 14.23
N ASP A 337 3.63 -9.72 14.78
CA ASP A 337 3.53 -9.46 16.21
C ASP A 337 3.03 -8.04 16.46
N LYS A 338 1.74 -7.93 16.75
CA LYS A 338 1.10 -6.64 17.10
C LYS A 338 1.71 -5.97 18.32
N GLY A 339 2.24 -6.73 19.29
CA GLY A 339 2.86 -6.17 20.49
C GLY A 339 4.17 -5.47 20.16
N VAL A 340 5.05 -6.14 19.41
CA VAL A 340 6.31 -5.55 18.93
C VAL A 340 6.05 -4.38 18.00
N GLY A 341 5.14 -4.55 17.02
CA GLY A 341 4.78 -3.48 16.09
C GLY A 341 4.26 -2.23 16.82
N MET A 342 3.38 -2.41 17.81
CA MET A 342 2.87 -1.29 18.62
C MET A 342 3.90 -0.70 19.58
N ALA A 343 4.89 -1.47 20.03
CA ALA A 343 6.01 -0.93 20.82
C ALA A 343 6.85 0.05 19.98
N TRP A 344 7.19 -0.32 18.74
CA TRP A 344 7.88 0.57 17.79
C TRP A 344 7.03 1.77 17.39
N TRP A 345 5.74 1.55 17.12
CA TRP A 345 4.81 2.63 16.79
C TRP A 345 4.75 3.65 17.92
N ARG A 346 4.59 3.18 19.16
CA ARG A 346 4.57 4.01 20.37
C ARG A 346 5.87 4.78 20.55
N ASN A 347 7.02 4.16 20.31
CA ASN A 347 8.32 4.81 20.47
C ASN A 347 8.47 6.03 19.56
N MET A 348 7.96 5.93 18.33
CA MET A 348 7.90 7.05 17.39
C MET A 348 6.81 8.05 17.77
N ALA A 349 5.63 7.59 18.16
CA ALA A 349 4.48 8.43 18.50
C ALA A 349 4.72 9.31 19.75
N ILE A 350 5.60 8.89 20.67
CA ILE A 350 5.99 9.69 21.85
C ILE A 350 6.91 10.86 21.49
N GLY A 351 7.54 10.84 20.31
CA GLY A 351 8.31 11.98 19.83
C GLY A 351 7.44 13.25 19.81
N LYS A 352 8.07 14.41 20.04
CA LYS A 352 7.34 15.68 20.06
C LYS A 352 6.55 15.88 18.78
N LYS A 353 5.28 16.30 18.91
CA LYS A 353 4.33 16.51 17.80
C LYS A 353 3.95 15.24 17.02
N MET A 354 4.26 14.03 17.51
CA MET A 354 3.97 12.79 16.78
C MET A 354 2.59 12.18 17.04
N GLN A 355 1.80 12.81 17.91
CA GLN A 355 0.35 12.61 18.02
C GLN A 355 -0.39 13.94 17.81
N ASN A 356 -1.57 13.85 17.20
CA ASN A 356 -2.48 14.96 16.97
C ASN A 356 -3.93 14.45 17.15
N ILE A 357 -4.91 15.35 17.06
CA ILE A 357 -6.35 15.01 17.22
C ILE A 357 -6.89 14.04 16.16
N TYR A 358 -6.10 13.75 15.12
CA TYR A 358 -6.40 12.77 14.05
C TYR A 358 -5.53 11.50 14.15
N GLY A 359 -4.81 11.27 15.27
CA GLY A 359 -3.97 10.10 15.51
C GLY A 359 -2.47 10.37 15.38
N SER A 360 -1.70 9.45 14.79
CA SER A 360 -0.26 9.67 14.53
C SER A 360 -0.02 10.79 13.51
N THR A 361 1.12 11.46 13.64
CA THR A 361 1.65 12.39 12.63
C THR A 361 2.48 11.62 11.59
N GLU A 362 2.64 12.19 10.39
CA GLU A 362 3.31 11.58 9.23
C GLU A 362 4.70 11.01 9.54
N SER A 363 5.63 11.85 10.04
CA SER A 363 7.03 11.47 10.24
C SER A 363 7.76 12.42 11.18
N THR A 364 8.86 11.96 11.75
CA THR A 364 9.79 12.77 12.55
C THR A 364 11.22 12.48 12.13
N ARG A 365 12.09 13.48 12.23
CA ARG A 365 13.52 13.23 12.17
C ARG A 365 13.89 12.32 13.34
N ARG A 366 14.75 11.34 13.09
CA ARG A 366 15.24 10.44 14.16
C ARG A 366 16.04 11.19 15.24
N ASP A 367 16.52 12.39 14.94
CA ASP A 367 17.19 13.31 15.87
C ASP A 367 16.24 14.26 16.62
N GLY A 368 14.92 14.21 16.34
CA GLY A 368 13.90 15.01 17.02
C GLY A 368 13.83 16.48 16.61
N THR A 369 14.65 16.95 15.67
CA THR A 369 14.76 18.37 15.33
C THR A 369 13.69 18.89 14.37
N GLY A 370 12.93 17.99 13.75
CA GLY A 370 11.88 18.35 12.80
C GLY A 370 10.83 17.26 12.66
N VAL A 371 9.62 17.65 12.25
CA VAL A 371 8.45 16.78 12.10
C VAL A 371 7.75 17.15 10.80
N SER A 372 7.19 16.18 10.10
CA SER A 372 6.27 16.44 9.00
C SER A 372 4.88 16.66 9.58
N ALA A 373 4.44 17.91 9.69
CA ALA A 373 3.13 18.29 10.21
C ALA A 373 2.03 18.00 9.17
N LEU A 374 1.88 16.70 8.85
CA LEU A 374 1.07 16.17 7.77
C LEU A 374 0.33 14.91 8.23
N LEU A 375 -0.77 14.61 7.53
CA LEU A 375 -1.53 13.37 7.64
C LEU A 375 -1.72 12.80 6.24
N THR A 376 -1.35 11.54 5.99
CA THR A 376 -1.65 10.84 4.73
C THR A 376 -2.29 9.46 4.99
N TRP A 377 -2.95 8.89 3.99
CA TRP A 377 -3.43 7.50 4.08
C TRP A 377 -2.26 6.53 4.27
N ASP A 378 -1.20 6.69 3.48
CA ASP A 378 -0.01 5.83 3.49
C ASP A 378 0.64 5.77 4.88
N SER A 379 0.83 6.91 5.54
CA SER A 379 1.52 6.96 6.85
C SER A 379 0.65 6.58 8.05
N LYS A 380 -0.65 6.37 7.84
CA LYS A 380 -1.62 6.15 8.94
C LYS A 380 -2.44 4.88 8.74
N VAL A 381 -3.16 4.80 7.63
CA VAL A 381 -4.19 3.77 7.41
C VAL A 381 -3.57 2.46 6.91
N SER A 382 -2.35 2.47 6.39
CA SER A 382 -1.57 1.23 6.19
C SER A 382 -1.41 0.43 7.50
N THR A 383 -1.08 1.13 8.59
CA THR A 383 -0.97 0.50 9.92
C THR A 383 -2.33 0.05 10.45
N VAL A 384 -3.39 0.84 10.22
CA VAL A 384 -4.76 0.44 10.59
C VAL A 384 -5.15 -0.85 9.87
N ASN A 385 -4.92 -0.95 8.57
CA ASN A 385 -5.23 -2.15 7.81
C ASN A 385 -4.37 -3.35 8.24
N ALA A 386 -3.12 -3.15 8.64
CA ALA A 386 -2.33 -4.22 9.26
C ALA A 386 -2.88 -4.67 10.61
N ILE A 387 -3.35 -3.74 11.46
CA ILE A 387 -4.02 -4.06 12.74
C ILE A 387 -5.28 -4.89 12.48
N LEU A 388 -6.01 -4.61 11.40
CA LEU A 388 -7.19 -5.37 10.98
C LEU A 388 -6.85 -6.74 10.35
N GLY A 389 -5.57 -7.06 10.19
CA GLY A 389 -5.09 -8.31 9.60
C GLY A 389 -5.02 -8.33 8.08
N GLY A 390 -5.16 -7.16 7.43
CA GLY A 390 -5.33 -7.05 5.98
C GLY A 390 -6.63 -7.68 5.49
N VAL A 391 -6.83 -7.68 4.17
CA VAL A 391 -8.00 -8.24 3.50
C VAL A 391 -7.74 -9.59 2.81
N SER A 392 -6.53 -10.13 2.96
CA SER A 392 -6.12 -11.40 2.32
C SER A 392 -7.04 -12.58 2.61
N GLY A 393 -7.67 -12.64 3.79
CA GLY A 393 -8.67 -13.64 4.13
C GLY A 393 -9.95 -13.54 3.29
N LEU A 394 -10.46 -12.32 3.07
CA LEU A 394 -11.62 -12.06 2.21
C LEU A 394 -11.29 -12.36 0.74
N VAL A 395 -10.10 -11.95 0.29
CA VAL A 395 -9.62 -12.27 -1.06
C VAL A 395 -9.47 -13.78 -1.25
N SER A 396 -8.84 -14.49 -0.31
CA SER A 396 -8.70 -15.95 -0.32
C SER A 396 -10.05 -16.66 -0.44
N GLN A 397 -11.09 -16.19 0.27
CA GLN A 397 -12.44 -16.75 0.17
C GLN A 397 -12.99 -16.64 -1.26
N LYS A 398 -12.93 -15.46 -1.87
CA LYS A 398 -13.45 -15.25 -3.22
C LYS A 398 -12.59 -15.94 -4.28
N MET A 399 -11.26 -15.97 -4.11
CA MET A 399 -10.35 -16.74 -4.97
C MET A 399 -10.63 -18.25 -4.94
N LYS A 400 -11.00 -18.80 -3.78
CA LYS A 400 -11.41 -20.20 -3.64
C LYS A 400 -12.73 -20.46 -4.36
N ALA A 401 -13.70 -19.55 -4.23
CA ALA A 401 -14.98 -19.63 -4.94
C ALA A 401 -14.81 -19.50 -6.46
N GLU A 402 -13.85 -18.69 -6.92
CA GLU A 402 -13.51 -18.49 -8.34
C GLU A 402 -12.46 -19.47 -8.87
N ASN A 403 -12.06 -20.46 -8.06
CA ASN A 403 -11.11 -21.53 -8.43
C ASN A 403 -9.73 -21.04 -8.93
N ILE A 404 -9.26 -19.89 -8.45
CA ILE A 404 -7.93 -19.34 -8.77
C ILE A 404 -6.94 -19.43 -7.59
N TYR A 405 -7.43 -19.78 -6.39
CA TYR A 405 -6.61 -19.90 -5.19
C TYR A 405 -5.50 -20.96 -5.30
N ASN A 406 -5.81 -22.14 -5.84
CA ASN A 406 -4.81 -23.21 -5.97
C ASN A 406 -3.69 -22.81 -6.95
N THR A 407 -4.04 -22.15 -8.05
CA THR A 407 -3.06 -21.61 -9.01
C THR A 407 -2.17 -20.54 -8.37
N PHE A 408 -2.73 -19.66 -7.54
CA PHE A 408 -1.95 -18.70 -6.77
C PHE A 408 -0.92 -19.41 -5.87
N VAL A 409 -1.37 -20.37 -5.06
CA VAL A 409 -0.50 -21.11 -4.12
C VAL A 409 0.60 -21.83 -4.87
N GLU A 410 0.25 -22.64 -5.88
CA GLU A 410 1.21 -23.42 -6.68
C GLU A 410 2.28 -22.53 -7.30
N ARG A 411 1.86 -21.44 -7.96
CA ARG A 411 2.79 -20.54 -8.63
C ARG A 411 3.72 -19.84 -7.65
N ILE A 412 3.17 -19.23 -6.61
CA ILE A 412 3.97 -18.36 -5.74
C ILE A 412 4.85 -19.16 -4.79
N GLU A 413 4.39 -20.33 -4.35
CA GLU A 413 5.24 -21.27 -3.61
C GLU A 413 6.40 -21.75 -4.47
N ALA A 414 6.16 -22.08 -5.76
CA ALA A 414 7.22 -22.49 -6.67
C ALA A 414 8.28 -21.39 -6.86
N GLU A 415 7.89 -20.15 -7.13
CA GLU A 415 8.85 -19.06 -7.34
C GLU A 415 9.65 -18.74 -6.06
N TYR A 416 9.01 -18.69 -4.90
CA TYR A 416 9.71 -18.41 -3.63
C TYR A 416 10.61 -19.58 -3.18
N SER A 417 10.13 -20.83 -3.22
CA SER A 417 10.92 -22.00 -2.80
C SER A 417 12.14 -22.26 -3.71
N ARG A 418 12.10 -21.81 -4.97
CA ARG A 418 13.25 -21.85 -5.89
C ARG A 418 14.39 -20.92 -5.47
N VAL A 419 14.09 -19.84 -4.77
CA VAL A 419 15.06 -18.82 -4.34
C VAL A 419 15.48 -19.03 -2.89
N PHE A 420 14.52 -19.26 -1.99
CA PHE A 420 14.75 -19.30 -0.55
C PHE A 420 14.85 -20.73 -0.02
N LYS A 421 16.06 -21.29 -0.04
CA LYS A 421 16.30 -22.72 0.26
C LYS A 421 16.79 -22.99 1.68
N ASN A 422 17.73 -22.18 2.15
CA ASN A 422 18.47 -22.39 3.41
C ASN A 422 18.39 -21.13 4.27
N LEU A 423 17.22 -20.86 4.83
CA LEU A 423 17.00 -19.66 5.65
C LEU A 423 17.89 -19.67 6.90
N LYS A 424 18.55 -18.54 7.14
CA LYS A 424 19.34 -18.27 8.36
C LYS A 424 18.62 -17.28 9.25
N GLY A 425 18.96 -17.28 10.53
CA GLY A 425 18.49 -16.28 11.49
C GLY A 425 17.03 -16.43 11.91
N GLU A 426 16.35 -17.54 11.57
CA GLU A 426 14.96 -17.80 12.00
C GLU A 426 14.82 -17.88 13.53
N HIS A 427 15.92 -18.14 14.25
CA HIS A 427 15.96 -18.15 15.71
C HIS A 427 16.21 -16.76 16.34
N VAL A 428 16.54 -15.73 15.54
CA VAL A 428 16.80 -14.38 16.07
C VAL A 428 15.46 -13.74 16.44
N PRO A 429 15.20 -13.38 17.70
CA PRO A 429 13.92 -12.79 18.08
C PRO A 429 13.73 -11.41 17.43
N PHE A 430 12.49 -10.93 17.39
CA PHE A 430 12.25 -9.51 17.09
C PHE A 430 12.84 -8.63 18.19
N CYS A 431 13.37 -7.49 17.81
CA CYS A 431 13.95 -6.53 18.75
C CYS A 431 12.91 -5.48 19.16
N LEU A 432 12.98 -4.99 20.40
CA LEU A 432 12.23 -3.82 20.85
C LEU A 432 13.06 -2.54 20.77
N PRO A 433 12.44 -1.35 20.70
CA PRO A 433 13.16 -0.08 20.72
C PRO A 433 14.10 0.04 21.92
N GLN A 434 15.33 0.50 21.69
CA GLN A 434 16.31 0.78 22.75
C GLN A 434 16.67 2.27 22.87
N GLU A 435 16.27 3.08 21.89
CA GLU A 435 16.51 4.52 21.84
C GLU A 435 15.16 5.24 21.74
N THR A 436 15.09 6.46 22.25
CA THR A 436 13.90 7.33 22.14
C THR A 436 14.17 8.49 21.17
N VAL A 437 13.13 9.01 20.53
CA VAL A 437 13.24 10.25 19.74
C VAL A 437 13.68 11.39 20.67
N PRO A 438 14.81 12.09 20.40
CA PRO A 438 15.27 13.17 21.27
C PRO A 438 14.26 14.31 21.38
N ASP A 439 14.13 14.91 22.57
CA ASP A 439 13.45 16.19 22.73
C ASP A 439 14.47 17.32 22.57
N THR A 440 14.35 18.07 21.46
CA THR A 440 15.26 19.17 21.12
C THR A 440 14.59 20.54 21.23
N GLY A 441 13.48 20.65 21.98
CA GLY A 441 12.73 21.90 22.14
C GLY A 441 11.53 22.05 21.20
N LEU A 442 11.17 21.00 20.44
CA LEU A 442 9.86 20.94 19.80
C LEU A 442 8.77 20.82 20.88
N VAL A 443 7.66 21.53 20.69
CA VAL A 443 6.52 21.50 21.63
C VAL A 443 5.40 20.71 20.99
N ASP A 444 4.70 19.86 21.75
CA ASP A 444 3.53 19.15 21.25
C ASP A 444 2.45 20.10 20.74
N PHE A 445 1.55 19.61 19.89
CA PHE A 445 0.48 20.42 19.37
C PHE A 445 -0.45 20.88 20.51
N THR A 446 -0.94 22.11 20.46
CA THR A 446 -1.73 22.65 21.59
C THR A 446 -3.06 21.91 21.80
N THR A 447 -3.58 21.25 20.76
CA THR A 447 -4.79 20.41 20.84
C THR A 447 -4.51 18.96 21.27
N CYS A 448 -3.24 18.56 21.39
CA CYS A 448 -2.83 17.19 21.73
C CYS A 448 -1.46 17.21 22.46
N ASN A 449 -1.47 17.39 23.80
CA ASN A 449 -0.28 17.43 24.66
C ASN A 449 -0.46 16.68 25.98
#